data_AF-A0A8I3A955-F1
#
_entry.id   AF-A0A8I3A955-F1
#
_cell.length_a   1.000
_cell.length_b   1.000
_cell.length_c   1.000
_cell.angle_alpha   90.00
_cell.angle_beta   90.00
_cell.angle_gamma   90.00
#
_symmetry.space_group_name_H-M   'P 1'
#
loop_
_entity.id
_entity.type
_entity.pdbx_description
1 polymer ?
#
loop_
_entity_poly.entity_id
_entity_poly.type
_entity_poly.pdbx_seq_one_letter_code
_entity_poly.pdbx_strand_id
1 'polypeptide(L)'
;MYPWTPVLCRHIVHHIKWLLAGTGLGGFVLALLVLAFSNVSSHPTAQMARCSMGFFVAVVWIMAIADEVVNVLQTFGFIFGLSDAIIGLTIFAVGNSLADLVANTSVAVFAPMMGFSACFGGPMLNILLGIGISGTYVINESGGKPYDLHFTPTLITSTVGLLMLLVTTLVVVPIQGYVLSRRWGMFLVLAYVVLMSANLAVEMSLM
;
A
#
# COMPACT_ATOMS: atom_id res chain seq x y z
N MET A 1 -15.42 -22.42 -25.69
CA MET A 1 -14.71 -21.57 -26.67
C MET A 1 -15.62 -20.42 -27.05
N TYR A 2 -15.53 -19.29 -26.34
CA TYR A 2 -16.39 -18.12 -26.55
C TYR A 2 -15.65 -17.12 -27.47
N PRO A 3 -16.27 -16.56 -28.52
CA PRO A 3 -15.58 -15.74 -29.53
C PRO A 3 -15.21 -14.31 -29.08
N TRP A 4 -15.53 -13.93 -27.84
CA TRP A 4 -15.49 -12.53 -27.37
C TRP A 4 -14.24 -12.15 -26.55
N THR A 5 -13.39 -13.11 -26.19
CA THR A 5 -12.17 -12.87 -25.40
C THR A 5 -11.11 -11.99 -26.08
N PRO A 6 -10.88 -12.00 -27.41
CA PRO A 6 -9.79 -11.20 -28.00
C PRO A 6 -10.14 -9.72 -28.24
N VAL A 7 -11.42 -9.36 -28.35
CA VAL A 7 -11.85 -7.99 -28.71
C VAL A 7 -11.95 -7.09 -27.48
N LEU A 8 -12.51 -7.60 -26.36
CA LEU A 8 -12.57 -6.88 -25.10
C LEU A 8 -11.16 -6.67 -24.51
N CYS A 9 -10.32 -7.70 -24.58
CA CYS A 9 -8.92 -7.64 -24.16
C CYS A 9 -8.13 -6.60 -24.98
N ARG A 10 -8.35 -6.51 -26.30
CA ARG A 10 -7.68 -5.51 -27.15
C ARG A 10 -8.12 -4.08 -26.85
N HIS A 11 -9.39 -3.85 -26.53
CA HIS A 11 -9.91 -2.51 -26.26
C HIS A 11 -9.48 -1.98 -24.87
N ILE A 12 -9.43 -2.86 -23.86
CA ILE A 12 -8.91 -2.55 -22.51
C ILE A 12 -7.40 -2.28 -22.59
N VAL A 13 -6.64 -3.14 -23.26
CA VAL A 13 -5.18 -2.98 -23.42
C VAL A 13 -4.83 -1.71 -24.21
N HIS A 14 -5.64 -1.30 -25.19
CA HIS A 14 -5.41 -0.03 -25.89
C HIS A 14 -5.68 1.18 -24.99
N HIS A 15 -6.75 1.16 -24.19
CA HIS A 15 -7.05 2.25 -23.25
C HIS A 15 -6.01 2.38 -22.13
N ILE A 16 -5.55 1.24 -21.59
CA ILE A 16 -4.48 1.18 -20.59
C ILE A 16 -3.17 1.73 -21.15
N LYS A 17 -2.81 1.40 -22.40
CA LYS A 17 -1.60 1.92 -23.06
C LYS A 17 -1.67 3.43 -23.29
N TRP A 18 -2.83 3.98 -23.62
CA TRP A 18 -3.01 5.43 -23.79
C TRP A 18 -3.01 6.17 -22.44
N LEU A 19 -3.54 5.59 -21.37
CA LEU A 19 -3.44 6.10 -20.00
C LEU A 19 -2.01 6.06 -19.46
N LEU A 20 -1.26 4.98 -19.71
CA LEU A 20 0.15 4.85 -19.35
C LEU A 20 1.06 5.78 -20.15
N ALA A 21 0.79 5.92 -21.45
CA ALA A 21 1.50 6.89 -22.27
C ALA A 21 1.22 8.33 -21.79
N GLY A 22 -0.03 8.64 -21.45
CA GLY A 22 -0.43 9.96 -20.94
C GLY A 22 0.17 10.30 -19.58
N THR A 23 0.15 9.35 -18.63
CA THR A 23 0.75 9.52 -17.30
C THR A 23 2.27 9.51 -17.32
N GLY A 24 2.89 8.68 -18.17
CA GLY A 24 4.33 8.64 -18.39
C GLY A 24 4.86 9.92 -19.03
N LEU A 25 4.20 10.44 -20.07
CA LEU A 25 4.55 11.75 -20.66
C LEU A 25 4.31 12.89 -19.67
N GLY A 26 3.17 12.89 -18.94
CA GLY A 26 2.88 13.89 -17.92
C GLY A 26 3.91 13.90 -16.79
N GLY A 27 4.26 12.72 -16.27
CA GLY A 27 5.28 12.54 -15.23
C GLY A 27 6.69 12.92 -15.71
N PHE A 28 7.03 12.62 -16.96
CA PHE A 28 8.31 13.00 -17.55
C PHE A 28 8.42 14.51 -17.79
N VAL A 29 7.35 15.15 -18.27
CA VAL A 29 7.30 16.61 -18.46
C VAL A 29 7.35 17.36 -17.13
N LEU A 30 6.64 16.88 -16.10
CA LEU A 30 6.69 17.43 -14.75
C LEU A 30 8.07 17.21 -14.11
N ALA A 31 8.70 16.05 -14.31
CA ALA A 31 10.06 15.80 -13.85
C ALA A 31 11.09 16.74 -14.53
N LEU A 32 10.96 16.97 -15.84
CA LEU A 32 11.78 17.94 -16.57
C LEU A 32 11.56 19.37 -16.09
N LEU A 33 10.31 19.75 -15.76
CA LEU A 33 10.01 21.04 -15.14
C LEU A 33 10.68 21.20 -13.77
N VAL A 34 10.65 20.16 -12.92
CA VAL A 34 11.35 20.17 -11.63
C VAL A 34 12.86 20.34 -11.81
N LEU A 35 13.46 19.66 -12.80
CA LEU A 35 14.87 19.80 -13.12
C LEU A 35 15.22 21.19 -13.67
N ALA A 36 14.36 21.78 -14.50
CA ALA A 36 14.55 23.14 -15.02
C ALA A 36 14.45 24.21 -13.93
N PHE A 37 13.53 24.04 -12.96
CA PHE A 37 13.38 24.92 -11.80
C PHE A 37 14.40 24.65 -10.67
N SER A 38 15.23 23.61 -10.78
CA SER A 38 16.22 23.23 -9.76
C SER A 38 17.30 24.31 -9.52
N ASN A 39 17.61 25.12 -10.54
CA ASN A 39 18.71 26.09 -10.50
C ASN A 39 18.34 27.49 -9.97
N VAL A 40 17.08 27.75 -9.61
CA VAL A 40 16.65 29.11 -9.24
C VAL A 40 16.34 29.22 -7.74
N SER A 41 17.31 29.80 -7.03
CA SER A 41 17.20 30.49 -5.74
C SER A 41 17.06 29.65 -4.45
N SER A 42 17.91 29.98 -3.49
CA SER A 42 18.03 29.47 -2.12
C SER A 42 16.99 30.08 -1.15
N HIS A 43 15.74 30.27 -1.60
CA HIS A 43 14.65 30.74 -0.75
C HIS A 43 13.82 29.56 -0.20
N PRO A 44 13.41 29.58 1.09
CA PRO A 44 12.72 28.46 1.74
C PRO A 44 11.37 28.09 1.07
N THR A 45 10.68 29.06 0.48
CA THR A 45 9.45 28.83 -0.30
C THR A 45 9.70 28.06 -1.60
N ALA A 46 10.81 28.34 -2.29
CA ALA A 46 11.22 27.61 -3.49
C ALA A 46 11.62 26.16 -3.16
N GLN A 47 12.18 25.91 -1.98
CA GLN A 47 12.47 24.54 -1.51
C GLN A 47 11.17 23.74 -1.26
N MET A 48 10.18 24.32 -0.56
CA MET A 48 8.89 23.66 -0.34
C MET A 48 8.14 23.40 -1.66
N ALA A 49 8.16 24.35 -2.59
CA ALA A 49 7.57 24.17 -3.92
C ALA A 49 8.20 22.99 -4.67
N ARG A 50 9.55 22.87 -4.67
CA ARG A 50 10.24 21.73 -5.29
C ARG A 50 9.89 20.40 -4.64
N CYS A 51 9.81 20.34 -3.31
CA CYS A 51 9.40 19.13 -2.60
C CYS A 51 7.96 18.72 -2.97
N SER A 52 7.04 19.69 -3.06
CA SER A 52 5.65 19.42 -3.46
C SER A 52 5.55 18.92 -4.90
N MET A 53 6.28 19.52 -5.85
CA MET A 53 6.33 19.06 -7.23
C MET A 53 6.91 17.64 -7.35
N GLY A 54 8.02 17.35 -6.63
CA GLY A 54 8.59 16.01 -6.57
C GLY A 54 7.62 14.97 -6.00
N PHE A 55 6.84 15.35 -4.98
CA PHE A 55 5.79 14.50 -4.42
C PHE A 55 4.72 14.16 -5.47
N PHE A 56 4.18 15.14 -6.19
CA PHE A 56 3.18 14.88 -7.23
C PHE A 56 3.73 14.02 -8.37
N VAL A 57 4.97 14.26 -8.79
CA VAL A 57 5.64 13.43 -9.80
C VAL A 57 5.73 11.98 -9.31
N ALA A 58 6.18 11.76 -8.07
CA ALA A 58 6.26 10.42 -7.50
C ALA A 58 4.88 9.73 -7.45
N VAL A 59 3.82 10.44 -7.06
CA VAL A 59 2.45 9.90 -7.06
C VAL A 59 2.01 9.45 -8.45
N VAL A 60 2.26 10.26 -9.48
CA VAL A 60 1.91 9.89 -10.88
C VAL A 60 2.66 8.62 -11.30
N TRP A 61 3.95 8.52 -10.99
CA TRP A 61 4.75 7.33 -11.29
C TRP A 61 4.27 6.09 -10.53
N ILE A 62 3.95 6.21 -9.24
CA ILE A 62 3.41 5.11 -8.44
C ILE A 62 2.10 4.61 -9.03
N MET A 63 1.17 5.51 -9.39
CA MET A 63 -0.10 5.13 -10.00
C MET A 63 0.10 4.42 -11.35
N ALA A 64 0.99 4.95 -12.21
CA ALA A 64 1.28 4.33 -13.50
C ALA A 64 1.89 2.92 -13.37
N ILE A 65 2.77 2.72 -12.38
CA ILE A 65 3.41 1.42 -12.15
C ILE A 65 2.45 0.44 -11.45
N ALA A 66 1.60 0.92 -10.56
CA ALA A 66 0.71 0.07 -9.76
C ALA A 66 -0.21 -0.80 -10.65
N ASP A 67 -0.86 -0.20 -11.65
CA ASP A 67 -1.76 -0.92 -12.56
C ASP A 67 -1.03 -2.01 -13.35
N GLU A 68 0.17 -1.70 -13.85
CA GLU A 68 0.98 -2.65 -14.61
C GLU A 68 1.48 -3.81 -13.74
N VAL A 69 1.91 -3.51 -12.51
CA VAL A 69 2.34 -4.54 -11.56
C VAL A 69 1.18 -5.48 -11.21
N VAL A 70 -0.04 -4.95 -11.00
CA VAL A 70 -1.23 -5.77 -10.76
C VAL A 70 -1.55 -6.68 -11.94
N ASN A 71 -1.54 -6.16 -13.16
CA ASN A 71 -1.80 -6.94 -14.37
C ASN A 71 -0.78 -8.08 -14.57
N VAL A 72 0.50 -7.79 -14.34
CA VAL A 72 1.57 -8.80 -14.42
C VAL A 72 1.38 -9.87 -13.35
N LEU A 73 1.09 -9.47 -12.12
CA LEU A 73 0.88 -10.42 -11.02
C LEU A 73 -0.36 -11.31 -11.22
N GLN A 74 -1.47 -10.76 -11.72
CA GLN A 74 -2.65 -11.57 -12.08
C GLN A 74 -2.33 -12.59 -13.19
N THR A 75 -1.51 -12.20 -14.17
CA THR A 75 -1.06 -13.12 -15.22
C THR A 75 -0.23 -14.26 -14.64
N PHE A 76 0.69 -13.96 -13.72
CA PHE A 76 1.44 -15.00 -12.98
C PHE A 76 0.52 -15.84 -12.09
N GLY A 77 -0.49 -15.25 -11.45
CA GLY A 77 -1.51 -15.95 -10.69
C GLY A 77 -2.21 -17.02 -11.50
N PHE A 78 -2.64 -16.66 -12.71
CA PHE A 78 -3.25 -17.60 -13.65
C PHE A 78 -2.31 -18.74 -14.07
N ILE A 79 -1.02 -18.46 -14.27
CA ILE A 79 -0.03 -19.46 -14.67
C ILE A 79 0.29 -20.44 -13.53
N PHE A 80 0.45 -19.94 -12.30
CA PHE A 80 0.77 -20.76 -11.13
C PHE A 80 -0.46 -21.36 -10.43
N GLY A 81 -1.68 -21.01 -10.88
CA GLY A 81 -2.92 -21.45 -10.26
C GLY A 81 -3.18 -20.83 -8.88
N LEU A 82 -2.62 -19.65 -8.60
CA LEU A 82 -2.81 -18.91 -7.36
C LEU A 82 -4.06 -18.02 -7.46
N SER A 83 -4.83 -17.92 -6.39
CA SER A 83 -5.95 -16.95 -6.30
C SER A 83 -5.44 -15.52 -6.17
N ASP A 84 -6.20 -14.58 -6.73
CA ASP A 84 -6.01 -13.14 -6.57
C ASP A 84 -5.92 -12.73 -5.09
N ALA A 85 -6.64 -13.44 -4.20
CA ALA A 85 -6.62 -13.19 -2.76
C ALA A 85 -5.24 -13.47 -2.14
N ILE A 86 -4.56 -14.55 -2.55
CA ILE A 86 -3.21 -14.88 -2.05
C ILE A 86 -2.21 -13.85 -2.55
N ILE A 87 -2.30 -13.43 -3.81
CA ILE A 87 -1.40 -12.43 -4.40
C ILE A 87 -1.54 -11.10 -3.65
N GLY A 88 -2.77 -10.68 -3.36
CA GLY A 88 -3.04 -9.46 -2.60
C GLY A 88 -2.57 -9.56 -1.16
N LEU A 89 -2.87 -10.67 -0.48
CA LEU A 89 -2.50 -10.87 0.92
C LEU A 89 -0.99 -11.06 1.11
N THR A 90 -0.25 -11.52 0.10
CA THR A 90 1.20 -11.76 0.20
C THR A 90 2.02 -10.66 -0.45
N ILE A 91 2.03 -10.57 -1.79
CA ILE A 91 2.96 -9.72 -2.53
C ILE A 91 2.65 -8.24 -2.27
N PHE A 92 1.37 -7.83 -2.34
CA PHE A 92 1.01 -6.44 -2.05
C PHE A 92 1.14 -6.08 -0.58
N ALA A 93 0.62 -6.93 0.32
CA ALA A 93 0.68 -6.62 1.75
C ALA A 93 2.12 -6.61 2.30
N VAL A 94 2.96 -7.58 1.92
CA VAL A 94 4.39 -7.61 2.31
C VAL A 94 5.15 -6.48 1.63
N GLY A 95 4.87 -6.20 0.35
CA GLY A 95 5.46 -5.07 -0.38
C GLY A 95 5.22 -3.74 0.32
N ASN A 96 3.97 -3.47 0.72
CA ASN A 96 3.63 -2.25 1.46
C ASN A 96 4.31 -2.21 2.84
N SER A 97 4.27 -3.32 3.59
CA SER A 97 4.87 -3.41 4.93
C SER A 97 6.39 -3.24 4.90
N LEU A 98 7.07 -3.80 3.90
CA LEU A 98 8.52 -3.68 3.74
C LEU A 98 8.93 -2.25 3.34
N ALA A 99 8.17 -1.62 2.44
CA ALA A 99 8.37 -0.22 2.08
C ALA A 99 8.25 0.70 3.30
N ASP A 100 7.20 0.49 4.12
CA ASP A 100 7.00 1.21 5.37
C ASP A 100 8.12 0.94 6.39
N LEU A 101 8.61 -0.30 6.50
CA LEU A 101 9.73 -0.64 7.40
C LEU A 101 11.00 0.13 7.01
N VAL A 102 11.35 0.13 5.73
CA VAL A 102 12.55 0.82 5.23
C VAL A 102 12.40 2.34 5.40
N ALA A 103 11.25 2.91 5.02
CA ALA A 103 10.99 4.33 5.16
C ALA A 103 11.03 4.78 6.63
N ASN A 104 10.28 4.11 7.52
CA ASN A 104 10.21 4.47 8.93
C ASN A 104 11.55 4.28 9.65
N THR A 105 12.31 3.23 9.31
CA THR A 105 13.66 3.02 9.86
C THR A 105 14.62 4.11 9.42
N SER A 106 14.55 4.53 8.14
CA SER A 106 15.42 5.60 7.62
C SER A 106 15.17 6.95 8.33
N VAL A 107 13.91 7.27 8.63
CA VAL A 107 13.53 8.49 9.35
C VAL A 107 13.86 8.39 10.84
N ALA A 108 13.66 7.21 11.45
CA ALA A 108 13.89 6.99 12.87
C ALA A 108 15.36 7.20 13.30
N VAL A 109 16.33 7.06 12.39
CA VAL A 109 17.75 7.34 12.66
C VAL A 109 17.97 8.82 13.05
N PHE A 110 17.21 9.74 12.45
CA PHE A 110 17.35 11.18 12.70
C PHE A 110 16.26 11.72 13.63
N ALA A 111 15.05 11.15 13.55
CA ALA A 111 13.89 11.57 14.34
C ALA A 111 13.07 10.35 14.80
N PRO A 112 13.46 9.71 15.92
CA PRO A 112 12.81 8.49 16.42
C PRO A 112 11.31 8.65 16.67
N MET A 113 10.88 9.79 17.22
CA MET A 113 9.47 10.09 17.49
C MET A 113 8.64 10.24 16.20
N MET A 114 9.25 10.76 15.13
CA MET A 114 8.60 10.87 13.82
C MET A 114 8.42 9.48 13.19
N GLY A 115 9.47 8.64 13.22
CA GLY A 115 9.39 7.26 12.71
C GLY A 115 8.35 6.41 13.45
N PHE A 116 8.28 6.55 14.78
CA PHE A 116 7.24 5.88 15.59
C PHE A 116 5.84 6.37 15.24
N SER A 117 5.65 7.69 15.07
CA SER A 117 4.33 8.23 14.72
C SER A 117 3.90 7.83 13.31
N ALA A 118 4.85 7.77 12.36
CA ALA A 118 4.60 7.37 10.99
C ALA A 118 4.18 5.90 10.86
N CYS A 119 4.71 4.99 11.69
CA CYS A 119 4.35 3.58 11.63
C CYS A 119 2.89 3.29 12.04
N PHE A 120 2.29 4.13 12.89
CA PHE A 120 0.85 4.06 13.21
C PHE A 120 0.01 4.90 12.26
N GLY A 121 0.51 6.08 11.87
CA GLY A 121 -0.19 6.99 10.97
C GLY A 121 -0.42 6.42 9.57
N GLY A 122 0.56 5.69 9.01
CA GLY A 122 0.47 5.08 7.68
C GLY A 122 -0.70 4.12 7.53
N PRO A 123 -0.77 3.03 8.33
CA PRO A 123 -1.89 2.09 8.30
C PRO A 123 -3.24 2.75 8.59
N MET A 124 -3.28 3.71 9.53
CA MET A 124 -4.51 4.43 9.86
C MET A 124 -5.03 5.25 8.68
N LEU A 125 -4.14 5.96 7.96
CA LEU A 125 -4.47 6.70 6.74
C LEU A 125 -4.93 5.76 5.62
N ASN A 126 -4.27 4.62 5.44
CA ASN A 126 -4.64 3.62 4.43
C ASN A 126 -6.06 3.09 4.67
N ILE A 127 -6.42 2.79 5.91
CA ILE A 127 -7.77 2.32 6.26
C ILE A 127 -8.80 3.45 6.08
N LEU A 128 -8.54 4.65 6.62
CA LEU A 128 -9.51 5.76 6.59
C LEU A 128 -9.75 6.28 5.17
N LEU A 129 -8.68 6.58 4.43
CA LEU A 129 -8.79 7.14 3.08
C LEU A 129 -8.92 6.05 2.02
N GLY A 130 -8.12 4.99 2.09
CA GLY A 130 -8.17 3.91 1.10
C GLY A 130 -9.51 3.18 1.16
N ILE A 131 -9.80 2.50 2.27
CA ILE A 131 -11.03 1.72 2.40
C ILE A 131 -12.26 2.64 2.45
N GLY A 132 -12.19 3.78 3.14
CA GLY A 132 -13.31 4.71 3.25
C GLY A 132 -13.74 5.36 1.94
N ILE A 133 -12.79 5.88 1.14
CA ILE A 133 -13.11 6.51 -0.15
C ILE A 133 -13.52 5.44 -1.16
N SER A 134 -12.81 4.32 -1.25
CA SER A 134 -13.18 3.22 -2.15
C SER A 134 -14.57 2.66 -1.83
N GLY A 135 -14.89 2.47 -0.54
CA GLY A 135 -16.22 2.03 -0.13
C GLY A 135 -17.31 3.04 -0.50
N THR A 136 -17.07 4.33 -0.30
CA THR A 136 -18.01 5.39 -0.69
C THR A 136 -18.26 5.40 -2.20
N TYR A 137 -17.20 5.23 -3.00
CA TYR A 137 -17.29 5.14 -4.45
C TYR A 137 -18.15 3.94 -4.90
N VAL A 138 -17.90 2.76 -4.33
CA VAL A 138 -18.64 1.52 -4.66
C VAL A 138 -20.13 1.63 -4.27
N ILE A 139 -20.45 2.23 -3.12
CA ILE A 139 -21.83 2.45 -2.68
C ILE A 139 -22.57 3.40 -3.63
N ASN A 140 -21.88 4.44 -4.10
CA ASN A 140 -22.46 5.40 -5.05
C ASN A 140 -22.75 4.74 -6.41
N GLU A 141 -21.82 3.94 -6.95
CA GLU A 141 -22.05 3.19 -8.19
C GLU A 141 -23.14 2.12 -8.05
N SER A 142 -23.27 1.51 -6.87
CA SER A 142 -24.27 0.46 -6.59
C SER A 142 -25.68 1.01 -6.34
N GLY A 143 -25.89 2.32 -6.47
CA GLY A 143 -27.19 2.97 -6.27
C GLY A 143 -27.64 2.96 -4.80
N GLY A 144 -26.70 3.00 -3.84
CA GLY A 144 -27.00 3.03 -2.41
C GLY A 144 -27.39 1.68 -1.80
N LYS A 145 -27.21 0.56 -2.52
CA LYS A 145 -27.39 -0.77 -1.94
C LYS A 145 -26.27 -1.07 -0.93
N PRO A 146 -26.59 -1.66 0.23
CA PRO A 146 -25.58 -2.10 1.19
C PRO A 146 -24.61 -3.07 0.52
N TYR A 147 -23.31 -2.84 0.67
CA TYR A 147 -22.29 -3.78 0.22
C TYR A 147 -22.11 -4.84 1.31
N ASP A 148 -22.49 -6.08 1.01
CA ASP A 148 -22.31 -7.20 1.93
C ASP A 148 -20.82 -7.51 2.07
N LEU A 149 -20.24 -7.11 3.20
CA LEU A 149 -18.87 -7.44 3.56
C LEU A 149 -18.79 -8.94 3.85
N HIS A 150 -18.27 -9.69 2.89
CA HIS A 150 -17.90 -11.08 3.11
C HIS A 150 -16.71 -11.15 4.06
N PHE A 151 -16.98 -11.36 5.34
CA PHE A 151 -15.95 -11.56 6.36
C PHE A 151 -15.32 -12.94 6.19
N THR A 152 -14.27 -13.01 5.37
CA THR A 152 -13.42 -14.20 5.29
C THR A 152 -12.80 -14.46 6.67
N PRO A 153 -12.69 -15.72 7.13
CA PRO A 153 -12.05 -16.05 8.41
C PRO A 153 -10.66 -15.41 8.57
N THR A 154 -9.91 -15.25 7.48
CA THR A 154 -8.59 -14.60 7.44
C THR A 154 -8.62 -13.12 7.81
N LEU A 155 -9.69 -12.39 7.47
CA LEU A 155 -9.88 -11.00 7.87
C LEU A 155 -10.10 -10.88 9.37
N ILE A 156 -10.89 -11.80 9.95
CA ILE A 156 -11.17 -11.81 11.38
C ILE A 156 -9.91 -12.17 12.17
N THR A 157 -9.16 -13.20 11.76
CA THR A 157 -7.90 -13.59 12.42
C THR A 157 -6.86 -12.47 12.35
N SER A 158 -6.73 -11.82 11.19
CA SER A 158 -5.82 -10.68 11.00
C SER A 158 -6.20 -9.49 11.89
N THR A 159 -7.50 -9.16 11.95
CA THR A 159 -7.99 -8.02 12.73
C THR A 159 -7.79 -8.25 14.21
N VAL A 160 -8.13 -9.44 14.71
CA VAL A 160 -7.94 -9.80 16.13
C VAL A 160 -6.45 -9.84 16.48
N GLY A 161 -5.60 -10.41 15.62
CA GLY A 161 -4.16 -10.46 15.81
C GLY A 161 -3.53 -9.06 15.85
N LEU A 162 -3.92 -8.18 14.92
CA LEU A 162 -3.46 -6.79 14.89
C LEU A 162 -3.92 -6.02 16.13
N LEU A 163 -5.17 -6.16 16.54
CA LEU A 163 -5.74 -5.47 17.70
C LEU A 163 -5.07 -5.93 18.99
N MET A 164 -4.82 -7.24 19.13
CA MET A 164 -4.04 -7.79 20.25
C MET A 164 -2.62 -7.23 20.29
N LEU A 165 -1.94 -7.13 19.13
CA LEU A 165 -0.61 -6.52 19.07
C LEU A 165 -0.61 -5.04 19.44
N LEU A 166 -1.61 -4.28 18.98
CA LEU A 166 -1.77 -2.88 19.35
C LEU A 166 -1.97 -2.72 20.86
N VAL A 167 -2.89 -3.51 21.45
CA VAL A 167 -3.17 -3.47 22.89
C VAL A 167 -1.95 -3.88 23.70
N THR A 168 -1.25 -4.95 23.28
CA THR A 168 -0.01 -5.39 23.92
C THR A 168 1.03 -4.27 23.91
N THR A 169 1.23 -3.63 22.76
CA THR A 169 2.15 -2.50 22.61
C THR A 169 1.72 -1.32 23.49
N LEU A 170 0.42 -1.02 23.54
CA LEU A 170 -0.14 0.07 24.33
C LEU A 170 0.05 -0.13 25.85
N VAL A 171 0.00 -1.38 26.33
CA VAL A 171 0.18 -1.70 27.77
C VAL A 171 1.66 -1.79 28.14
N VAL A 172 2.46 -2.43 27.29
CA VAL A 172 3.89 -2.68 27.54
C VAL A 172 4.71 -1.39 27.51
N VAL A 173 4.47 -0.51 26.53
CA VAL A 173 5.30 0.69 26.33
C VAL A 173 5.27 1.63 27.55
N PRO A 174 4.11 1.91 28.18
CA PRO A 174 4.03 2.65 29.44
C PRO A 174 4.73 1.94 30.60
N ILE A 175 4.58 0.61 30.72
CA ILE A 175 5.23 -0.18 31.80
C ILE A 175 6.75 -0.11 31.69
N GLN A 176 7.29 -0.06 30.47
CA GLN A 176 8.71 0.06 30.21
C GLN A 176 9.24 1.51 30.30
N GLY A 177 8.42 2.46 30.77
CA GLY A 177 8.82 3.86 30.91
C GLY A 177 9.07 4.56 29.57
N TYR A 178 8.33 4.19 28.52
CA TYR A 178 8.45 4.75 27.16
C TYR A 178 9.80 4.50 26.46
N VAL A 179 10.61 3.56 26.96
CA VAL A 179 11.88 3.18 26.33
C VAL A 179 11.68 1.95 25.44
N LEU A 180 11.69 2.13 24.12
CA LEU A 180 11.64 1.01 23.18
C LEU A 180 13.01 0.32 23.11
N SER A 181 13.14 -0.84 23.75
CA SER A 181 14.36 -1.65 23.69
C SER A 181 14.43 -2.48 22.39
N ARG A 182 15.65 -2.82 21.95
CA ARG A 182 15.88 -3.65 20.75
C ARG A 182 15.21 -5.03 20.82
N ARG A 183 14.98 -5.55 22.03
CA ARG A 183 14.27 -6.82 22.26
C ARG A 183 12.79 -6.72 21.88
N TRP A 184 12.14 -5.60 22.18
CA TRP A 184 10.75 -5.34 21.78
C TRP A 184 10.61 -5.24 20.26
N GLY A 185 11.54 -4.58 19.58
CA GLY A 185 11.57 -4.55 18.12
C GLY A 185 11.65 -5.95 17.49
N MET A 186 12.53 -6.82 18.01
CA MET A 186 12.62 -8.21 17.54
C MET A 186 11.34 -9.01 17.81
N PHE A 187 10.71 -8.82 18.98
CA PHE A 187 9.42 -9.46 19.29
C PHE A 187 8.33 -9.04 18.29
N LEU A 188 8.22 -7.76 17.96
CA LEU A 188 7.23 -7.24 17.00
C LEU A 188 7.43 -7.83 15.60
N VAL A 189 8.68 -7.94 15.14
CA VAL A 189 9.00 -8.56 13.85
C VAL A 189 8.64 -10.05 13.85
N LEU A 190 8.98 -10.78 14.91
CA LEU A 190 8.61 -12.19 15.04
C LEU A 190 7.10 -12.38 15.06
N ALA A 191 6.37 -11.55 15.81
CA ALA A 191 4.91 -11.61 15.87
C ALA A 191 4.27 -11.31 14.50
N TYR A 192 4.81 -10.35 13.74
CA TYR A 192 4.39 -10.09 12.37
C TYR A 192 4.58 -11.31 11.47
N VAL A 193 5.77 -11.94 11.50
CA VAL A 193 6.06 -13.14 10.69
C VAL A 193 5.13 -14.29 11.06
N VAL A 194 4.89 -14.52 12.34
CA VAL A 194 3.97 -15.57 12.82
C VAL A 194 2.54 -15.30 12.35
N LEU A 195 2.02 -14.09 12.57
CA LEU A 195 0.66 -13.73 12.12
C LEU A 195 0.52 -13.84 10.60
N MET A 196 1.51 -13.38 9.84
CA MET A 196 1.51 -13.47 8.39
C MET A 196 1.48 -14.93 7.92
N SER A 197 2.29 -15.80 8.54
CA SER A 197 2.31 -17.22 8.23
C SER A 197 0.99 -17.92 8.57
N ALA A 198 0.36 -17.54 9.71
CA ALA A 198 -0.93 -18.06 10.11
C ALA A 198 -2.04 -17.63 9.14
N ASN A 199 -2.06 -16.36 8.73
CA ASN A 199 -3.02 -15.85 7.75
C ASN A 199 -2.89 -16.56 6.41
N LEU A 200 -1.66 -16.80 5.94
CA LEU A 200 -1.42 -17.57 4.73
C LEU A 200 -1.87 -19.02 4.89
N ALA A 201 -1.59 -19.68 6.02
CA ALA A 201 -2.02 -21.06 6.26
C ALA A 201 -3.55 -21.21 6.28
N VAL A 202 -4.26 -20.25 6.89
CA VAL A 202 -5.73 -20.23 6.91
C VAL A 202 -6.27 -20.04 5.50
N GLU A 203 -5.73 -19.10 4.72
CA GLU A 203 -6.16 -18.87 3.32
C GLU A 203 -5.91 -20.12 2.45
N MET A 204 -4.75 -20.76 2.59
CA MET A 204 -4.43 -22.00 1.88
C MET A 204 -5.36 -23.17 2.27
N SER A 205 -5.89 -23.17 3.49
CA SER A 205 -6.86 -24.19 3.95
C SER A 205 -8.30 -23.92 3.51
N LEU A 206 -8.60 -22.70 3.06
CA LEU A 206 -9.90 -22.28 2.54
C LEU A 206 -10.06 -22.59 1.04
N MET A 207 -8.95 -22.89 0.33
CA MET A 207 -8.92 -23.37 -1.06
C MET A 207 -9.17 -24.87 -1.17
#